data_AF-A0A3M1PBB0-F1
#
_entry.id   AF-A0A3M1PBB0-F1
#
_cell.length_a   1.000
_cell.length_b   1.000
_cell.length_c   1.000
_cell.angle_alpha   90.00
_cell.angle_beta   90.00
_cell.angle_gamma   90.00
#
_symmetry.space_group_name_H-M   'P 1'
#
loop_
_entity.id
_entity.type
_entity.pdbx_description
1 polymer ?
#
loop_
_entity_poly.entity_id
_entity_poly.type
_entity_poly.pdbx_seq_one_letter_code
_entity_poly.pdbx_strand_id
1 'polypeptide(L)'
;MIKRLLLILVAVLVPMVLFGQTTGKIAGKVVDRETGDALPGANVVIEGTSLGAATDVNGNYVILNVPVGDYSIKATFIGYKEVTIHNVHVSIGLTTEANFELPSEALEVSDIEIVAERPLVNKNATNEVHIVTAEQIENLPLRGYTNVAGLQSGVVQVGGTLFVRGGRPEEVQFYVDGVSQNNPFNQNRAGEVINNSIEEVQVQTGGFNAEYGFANSGIIQVTTKTGGANYAVNGEFITDEFLSKSDKTLGAYGYGYNLGNFAISGPVPNVNNKVKFYLALERGDFDDRTRSAGVHPVGIGPDGNVITRGGPLPVNNLRRWNWNGNFTIDLRPLQFKIG
;
A
#
# COMPACT_ATOMS: atom_id res chain seq x y z
N MET A 1 -29.67 28.55 -14.67
CA MET A 1 -29.58 27.07 -14.64
C MET A 1 -28.17 26.58 -14.34
N ILE A 2 -27.12 27.07 -15.02
CA ILE A 2 -25.71 26.72 -14.75
C ILE A 2 -25.29 26.85 -13.27
N LYS A 3 -25.67 27.93 -12.57
CA LYS A 3 -25.32 28.13 -11.15
C LYS A 3 -25.96 27.08 -10.22
N ARG A 4 -27.17 26.62 -10.52
CA ARG A 4 -27.86 25.56 -9.76
C ARG A 4 -27.24 24.19 -10.06
N LEU A 5 -26.81 23.95 -11.30
CA LEU A 5 -26.10 22.74 -11.69
C LEU A 5 -24.72 22.65 -11.02
N LEU A 6 -23.98 23.77 -10.96
CA LEU A 6 -22.71 23.90 -10.24
C LEU A 6 -22.88 23.68 -8.73
N LEU A 7 -23.94 24.23 -8.13
CA LEU A 7 -24.23 24.01 -6.70
C LEU A 7 -24.57 22.54 -6.40
N ILE A 8 -25.31 21.86 -7.27
CA ILE A 8 -25.59 20.43 -7.14
C ILE A 8 -24.30 19.60 -7.32
N LEU A 9 -23.48 19.93 -8.31
CA LEU A 9 -22.19 19.27 -8.53
C LEU A 9 -21.26 19.42 -7.31
N VAL A 10 -21.17 20.63 -6.74
CA VAL A 10 -20.41 20.88 -5.51
C VAL A 10 -21.02 20.13 -4.32
N ALA A 11 -22.35 20.13 -4.17
CA ALA A 11 -23.01 19.41 -3.08
C ALA A 11 -22.87 17.88 -3.16
N VAL A 12 -22.69 17.31 -4.36
CA VAL A 12 -22.39 15.88 -4.56
C VAL A 12 -20.90 15.59 -4.37
N LEU A 13 -19.99 16.53 -4.68
CA LEU A 13 -18.54 16.36 -4.52
C LEU A 13 -18.04 16.59 -3.10
N VAL A 14 -18.68 17.45 -2.30
CA VAL A 14 -18.28 17.74 -0.91
C VAL A 14 -18.30 16.50 0.00
N PRO A 15 -19.30 15.58 -0.04
CA PRO A 15 -19.27 14.37 0.76
C PRO A 15 -18.31 13.29 0.24
N MET A 16 -17.65 13.46 -0.91
CA MET A 16 -16.57 12.56 -1.37
C MET A 16 -15.25 12.78 -0.64
N VAL A 17 -15.15 13.84 0.18
CA VAL A 17 -13.97 14.10 1.00
C VAL A 17 -14.09 13.34 2.31
N LEU A 18 -14.09 12.01 2.23
CA LEU A 18 -13.86 11.16 3.41
C LEU A 18 -12.36 11.08 3.63
N PHE A 19 -11.89 11.66 4.74
CA PHE A 19 -10.49 11.65 5.11
C PHE A 19 -10.11 10.31 5.76
N GLY A 20 -9.59 9.38 4.96
CA GLY A 20 -8.79 8.27 5.48
C GLY A 20 -7.40 8.77 5.87
N GLN A 21 -7.04 8.76 7.16
CA GLN A 21 -5.67 9.07 7.59
C GLN A 21 -4.78 7.83 7.39
N THR A 22 -4.15 7.73 6.21
CA THR A 22 -3.12 6.70 5.92
C THR A 22 -1.73 7.30 5.97
N THR A 23 -1.38 7.86 7.12
CA THR A 23 -0.12 8.56 7.31
C THR A 23 0.61 8.00 8.53
N GLY A 24 1.93 8.03 8.48
CA GLY A 24 2.79 7.88 9.64
C GLY A 24 3.33 9.22 10.12
N LYS A 25 4.31 9.13 11.02
CA LYS A 25 5.06 10.25 11.56
C LYS A 25 6.55 9.94 11.49
N ILE A 26 7.36 10.95 11.21
CA ILE A 26 8.81 10.87 11.41
C ILE A 26 9.17 11.70 12.63
N ALA A 27 10.05 11.18 13.49
CA ALA A 27 10.61 11.90 14.61
C ALA A 27 12.08 11.56 14.80
N GLY A 28 12.80 12.43 15.48
CA GLY A 28 14.18 12.15 15.84
C GLY A 28 14.86 13.37 16.44
N LYS A 29 16.18 13.29 16.50
CA LYS A 29 17.05 14.33 17.02
C LYS A 29 18.13 14.70 16.02
N VAL A 30 18.48 15.97 15.98
CA VAL A 30 19.60 16.51 15.21
C VAL A 30 20.65 17.03 16.18
N VAL A 31 21.87 16.53 16.06
CA VAL A 31 23.01 16.88 16.91
C VAL A 31 24.25 17.21 16.08
N ASP A 32 25.16 17.97 16.67
CA ASP A 32 26.53 18.12 16.21
C ASP A 32 27.24 16.76 16.32
N ARG A 33 27.90 16.32 15.25
CA ARG A 33 28.60 15.03 15.20
C ARG A 33 29.81 14.94 16.14
N GLU A 34 30.50 16.06 16.36
CA GLU A 34 31.76 16.17 17.10
C GLU A 34 31.51 16.37 18.59
N THR A 35 30.61 17.30 18.94
CA THR A 35 30.33 17.65 20.34
C THR A 35 29.16 16.85 20.93
N GLY A 36 28.26 16.33 20.09
CA GLY A 36 27.00 15.72 20.53
C GLY A 36 25.96 16.74 21.00
N ASP A 37 26.25 18.03 20.87
CA ASP A 37 25.33 19.09 21.28
C ASP A 37 24.08 19.10 20.39
N ALA A 38 22.94 19.44 20.98
CA ALA A 38 21.72 19.65 20.21
C ALA A 38 21.89 20.82 19.24
N LEU A 39 21.27 20.73 18.05
CA LEU A 39 21.21 21.81 17.08
C LEU A 39 19.79 22.38 16.99
N PRO A 40 19.44 23.44 17.75
CA PRO A 40 18.14 24.09 17.67
C PRO A 40 17.96 24.88 16.38
N GLY A 41 16.79 24.73 15.74
CA GLY A 41 16.49 25.41 14.48
C GLY A 41 17.09 24.76 13.23
N ALA A 42 17.68 23.56 13.34
CA ALA A 42 18.02 22.74 12.19
C ALA A 42 16.75 22.35 11.41
N ASN A 43 16.81 22.49 10.09
CA ASN A 43 15.68 22.25 9.21
C ASN A 43 15.76 20.84 8.63
N VAL A 44 14.76 20.02 8.94
CA VAL A 44 14.62 18.64 8.45
C VAL A 44 13.48 18.59 7.44
N VAL A 45 13.77 18.13 6.22
CA VAL A 45 12.83 18.13 5.09
C VAL A 45 12.78 16.74 4.45
N ILE A 46 11.58 16.31 4.07
CA ILE A 46 11.37 15.08 3.29
C ILE A 46 11.43 15.44 1.81
N GLU A 47 12.42 14.90 1.09
CA GLU A 47 12.65 15.21 -0.31
C GLU A 47 11.46 14.78 -1.19
N GLY A 48 11.13 15.60 -2.20
CA GLY A 48 9.97 15.37 -3.08
C GLY A 48 8.60 15.71 -2.47
N THR A 49 8.57 16.13 -1.20
CA THR A 49 7.35 16.61 -0.51
C THR A 49 7.54 18.06 -0.05
N SER A 50 6.49 18.68 0.48
CA SER A 50 6.62 19.96 1.19
C SER A 50 6.65 19.81 2.72
N LEU A 51 6.72 18.56 3.21
CA LEU A 51 6.74 18.24 4.62
C LEU A 51 8.15 18.42 5.19
N GLY A 52 8.21 19.04 6.37
CA GLY A 52 9.44 19.28 7.10
C GLY A 52 9.14 19.85 8.48
N ALA A 53 10.16 19.91 9.31
CA ALA A 53 10.10 20.50 10.64
C ALA A 53 11.44 21.13 11.02
N ALA A 54 11.38 22.18 11.81
CA ALA A 54 12.55 22.71 12.50
C ALA A 54 12.72 22.02 13.86
N THR A 55 13.95 21.83 14.30
CA THR A 55 14.26 21.25 15.61
C THR A 55 14.01 22.22 16.76
N ASP A 56 13.63 21.68 17.92
CA ASP A 56 13.44 22.42 19.17
C ASP A 56 14.77 22.74 19.88
N VAL A 57 14.70 23.36 21.05
CA VAL A 57 15.88 23.72 21.88
C VAL A 57 16.74 22.53 22.31
N ASN A 58 16.18 21.32 22.28
CA ASN A 58 16.87 20.08 22.60
C ASN A 58 17.29 19.31 21.33
N GLY A 59 17.11 19.90 20.13
CA GLY A 59 17.44 19.28 18.85
C GLY A 59 16.40 18.29 18.35
N ASN A 60 15.25 18.14 19.02
CA ASN A 60 14.23 17.18 18.59
C ASN A 60 13.34 17.77 17.51
N TYR A 61 12.86 16.93 16.59
CA TYR A 61 11.90 17.33 15.57
C TYR A 61 10.82 16.27 15.38
N VAL A 62 9.68 16.69 14.83
CA VAL A 62 8.55 15.83 14.49
C VAL A 62 7.90 16.32 13.20
N ILE A 63 7.81 15.42 12.21
CA ILE A 63 7.08 15.64 10.97
C ILE A 63 5.83 14.75 10.99
N LEU A 64 4.65 15.39 10.98
CA LEU A 64 3.36 14.72 11.05
C LEU A 64 2.77 14.50 9.65
N ASN A 65 1.80 13.58 9.57
CA ASN A 65 1.00 13.31 8.37
C ASN A 65 1.83 12.94 7.14
N VAL A 66 2.91 12.19 7.35
CA VAL A 66 3.76 11.71 6.26
C VAL A 66 3.06 10.53 5.59
N PRO A 67 2.77 10.55 4.28
CA PRO A 67 2.19 9.39 3.61
C PRO A 67 3.05 8.15 3.77
N VAL A 68 2.43 6.97 3.67
CA VAL A 68 3.17 5.70 3.69
C VAL A 68 4.03 5.58 2.44
N GLY A 69 5.27 5.09 2.62
CA GLY A 69 6.22 4.87 1.55
C GLY A 69 7.67 5.11 1.98
N ASP A 70 8.58 4.97 1.03
CA ASP A 70 10.02 5.17 1.22
C ASP A 70 10.45 6.59 0.84
N TYR A 71 11.22 7.22 1.73
CA TYR A 71 11.65 8.62 1.57
C TYR A 71 13.14 8.81 1.76
N SER A 72 13.65 9.89 1.15
CA SER A 72 14.92 10.50 1.52
C SER A 72 14.64 11.72 2.39
N ILE A 73 15.31 11.81 3.54
CA ILE A 73 15.12 12.88 4.52
C ILE A 73 16.44 13.61 4.69
N LYS A 74 16.41 14.93 4.53
CA LYS A 74 17.58 15.79 4.59
C LYS A 74 17.53 16.73 5.78
N ALA A 75 18.62 16.81 6.53
CA ALA A 75 18.81 17.78 7.60
C ALA A 75 19.84 18.84 7.18
N THR A 76 19.51 20.11 7.46
CA THR A 76 20.34 21.28 7.12
C THR A 76 20.41 22.23 8.31
N PHE A 77 21.58 22.80 8.56
CA PHE A 77 21.77 23.84 9.58
C PHE A 77 22.92 24.77 9.18
N ILE A 78 22.82 26.06 9.54
CA ILE A 78 23.81 27.06 9.12
C ILE A 78 25.15 26.78 9.79
N GLY A 79 26.23 26.72 9.00
CA GLY A 79 27.58 26.41 9.47
C GLY A 79 27.88 24.91 9.59
N TYR A 80 26.99 24.06 9.08
CA TYR A 80 27.12 22.60 9.06
C TYR A 80 26.90 22.06 7.65
N LYS A 81 27.47 20.89 7.36
CA LYS A 81 27.16 20.17 6.13
C LYS A 81 25.77 19.52 6.22
N GLU A 82 25.11 19.44 5.08
CA GLU A 82 23.85 18.71 4.97
C GLU A 82 24.08 17.20 5.00
N VAL A 83 23.14 16.48 5.60
CA VAL A 83 23.14 15.02 5.69
C VAL A 83 21.80 14.52 5.20
N THR A 84 21.83 13.54 4.30
CA THR A 84 20.63 12.90 3.75
C THR A 84 20.59 11.43 4.16
N ILE A 85 19.46 11.01 4.71
CA ILE A 85 19.18 9.60 4.99
C ILE A 85 18.19 9.09 3.93
N HIS A 86 18.60 8.10 3.15
CA HIS A 86 17.81 7.44 2.12
C HIS A 86 17.09 6.20 2.67
N ASN A 87 16.06 5.74 1.94
CA ASN A 87 15.27 4.53 2.23
C ASN A 87 14.62 4.52 3.62
N VAL A 88 14.19 5.69 4.11
CA VAL A 88 13.43 5.78 5.35
C VAL A 88 11.98 5.38 5.08
N HIS A 89 11.62 4.16 5.49
CA HIS A 89 10.26 3.63 5.33
C HIS A 89 9.31 4.20 6.40
N VAL A 90 8.22 4.82 5.95
CA VAL A 90 7.13 5.31 6.80
C VAL A 90 5.94 4.40 6.67
N SER A 91 5.47 3.87 7.81
CA SER A 91 4.31 2.96 7.87
C SER A 91 3.09 3.63 8.50
N ILE A 92 1.89 3.13 8.19
CA ILE A 92 0.64 3.71 8.69
C ILE A 92 0.56 3.65 10.22
N GLY A 93 0.22 4.79 10.84
CA GLY A 93 -0.01 4.89 12.28
C GLY A 93 1.23 4.72 13.17
N LEU A 94 2.42 4.56 12.59
CA LEU A 94 3.67 4.35 13.32
C LEU A 94 4.56 5.59 13.29
N THR A 95 5.44 5.69 14.30
CA THR A 95 6.52 6.66 14.32
C THR A 95 7.80 6.01 13.81
N THR A 96 8.32 6.53 12.70
CA THR A 96 9.64 6.21 12.17
C THR A 96 10.67 7.14 12.81
N GLU A 97 11.70 6.56 13.41
CA GLU A 97 12.79 7.33 14.04
C GLU A 97 13.92 7.57 13.02
N ALA A 98 14.33 8.82 12.86
CA ALA A 98 15.47 9.20 12.01
C ALA A 98 16.32 10.26 12.73
N ASN A 99 17.49 9.86 13.22
CA ASN A 99 18.41 10.75 13.92
C ASN A 99 19.52 11.22 12.98
N PHE A 100 19.92 12.48 13.12
CA PHE A 100 20.94 13.11 12.27
C PHE A 100 22.11 13.60 13.11
N GLU A 101 23.31 13.35 12.62
CA GLU A 101 24.56 13.87 13.16
C GLU A 101 25.23 14.72 12.08
N LEU A 102 25.19 16.05 12.24
CA LEU A 102 25.71 16.98 11.23
C LEU A 102 27.17 17.32 11.56
N PRO A 103 28.11 17.15 10.61
CA PRO A 103 29.48 17.63 10.79
C PRO A 103 29.58 19.13 10.51
N SER A 104 30.53 19.78 11.18
CA SER A 104 30.79 21.21 11.01
C SER A 104 31.32 21.53 9.60
N GLU A 105 30.91 22.67 9.03
CA GLU A 105 31.28 23.06 7.67
C GLU A 105 32.78 23.40 7.50
N ALA A 106 33.49 23.64 8.61
CA ALA A 106 34.94 23.84 8.64
C ALA A 106 35.74 22.63 8.15
N LEU A 107 35.12 21.46 8.07
CA LEU A 107 35.68 20.25 7.49
C LEU A 107 35.25 20.13 6.01
N GLU A 108 36.21 20.08 5.09
CA GLU A 108 35.97 19.69 3.69
C GLU A 108 35.63 18.20 3.60
N VAL A 109 34.40 17.84 3.99
CA VAL A 109 33.81 16.53 3.76
C VAL A 109 32.80 16.66 2.63
N SER A 110 32.80 15.70 1.69
CA SER A 110 31.76 15.57 0.66
C SER A 110 30.39 15.28 1.30
N ASP A 111 29.31 15.49 0.55
CA ASP A 111 27.94 15.21 1.00
C ASP A 111 27.84 13.79 1.61
N ILE A 112 27.19 13.69 2.77
CA ILE A 112 27.04 12.43 3.51
C ILE A 112 25.67 11.85 3.22
N GLU A 113 25.67 10.74 2.50
CA GLU A 113 24.49 9.91 2.25
C GLU A 113 24.51 8.69 3.19
N ILE A 114 23.45 8.54 3.98
CA ILE A 114 23.23 7.40 4.86
C ILE A 114 22.08 6.59 4.29
N VAL A 115 22.22 5.27 4.21
CA VAL A 115 21.10 4.38 3.86
C VAL A 115 20.51 3.85 5.16
N ALA A 116 19.23 4.11 5.41
CA ALA A 116 18.57 3.59 6.61
C ALA A 116 18.46 2.07 6.55
N GLU A 117 18.89 1.40 7.63
CA GLU A 117 18.61 -0.02 7.84
C GLU A 117 17.28 -0.17 8.58
N ARG A 118 16.38 -1.00 8.04
CA ARG A 118 15.09 -1.27 8.67
C ARG A 118 15.26 -2.19 9.88
N PRO A 119 14.86 -1.77 11.10
CA PRO A 119 14.93 -2.65 12.25
C PRO A 119 13.93 -3.81 12.10
N LEU A 120 14.36 -5.03 12.46
CA LEU A 120 13.52 -6.24 12.41
C LEU A 120 12.30 -6.15 13.35
N VAL A 121 12.37 -5.33 14.39
CA VAL A 121 11.29 -5.10 15.35
C VAL A 121 11.07 -3.61 15.52
N ASN A 122 9.83 -3.16 15.28
CA ASN A 122 9.45 -1.77 15.51
C ASN A 122 9.13 -1.56 17.00
N LYS A 123 10.00 -0.83 17.71
CA LYS A 123 9.83 -0.54 19.15
C LYS A 123 8.70 0.46 19.45
N ASN A 124 8.22 1.18 18.44
CA ASN A 124 7.19 2.21 18.58
C ASN A 124 5.77 1.66 18.37
N ALA A 125 5.63 0.39 17.99
CA ALA A 125 4.34 -0.28 17.96
C ALA A 125 3.96 -0.76 19.38
N THR A 126 2.78 -0.38 19.86
CA THR A 126 2.25 -0.83 21.16
C THR A 126 1.63 -2.22 21.09
N ASN A 127 1.55 -2.79 19.90
CA ASN A 127 0.97 -4.10 19.60
C ASN A 127 1.78 -4.85 18.53
N GLU A 128 1.43 -6.12 18.29
CA GLU A 128 2.06 -6.92 17.25
C GLU A 128 1.55 -6.49 15.88
N VAL A 129 2.45 -5.90 15.09
CA VAL A 129 2.17 -5.38 13.74
C VAL A 129 3.14 -6.00 12.75
N HIS A 130 2.60 -6.73 11.77
CA HIS A 130 3.37 -7.24 10.63
C HIS A 130 3.14 -6.33 9.43
N ILE A 131 4.22 -5.95 8.76
CA ILE A 131 4.18 -4.96 7.68
C ILE A 131 4.87 -5.56 6.45
N VAL A 132 4.10 -5.72 5.37
CA VAL A 132 4.59 -6.18 4.08
C VAL A 132 4.54 -5.02 3.09
N THR A 133 5.70 -4.61 2.58
CA THR A 133 5.82 -3.45 1.68
C THR A 133 5.56 -3.80 0.23
N ALA A 134 5.36 -2.79 -0.62
CA ALA A 134 5.23 -2.95 -2.06
C ALA A 134 6.37 -3.78 -2.67
N GLU A 135 7.62 -3.49 -2.31
CA GLU A 135 8.80 -4.24 -2.79
C GLU A 135 8.72 -5.73 -2.41
N GLN A 136 8.32 -6.04 -1.17
CA GLN A 136 8.16 -7.42 -0.73
C GLN A 136 7.01 -8.10 -1.49
N ILE A 137 5.88 -7.41 -1.69
CA ILE A 137 4.72 -7.92 -2.42
C ILE A 137 5.07 -8.20 -3.89
N GLU A 138 5.84 -7.32 -4.54
CA GLU A 138 6.28 -7.48 -5.92
C GLU A 138 7.18 -8.72 -6.11
N ASN A 139 7.91 -9.12 -5.07
CA ASN A 139 8.75 -10.33 -5.07
C ASN A 139 7.99 -11.62 -4.71
N LEU A 140 6.71 -11.54 -4.34
CA LEU A 140 5.91 -12.71 -3.97
C LEU A 140 5.17 -13.29 -5.20
N PRO A 141 5.14 -14.62 -5.39
CA PRO A 141 4.41 -15.26 -6.49
C PRO A 141 2.90 -15.40 -6.20
N LEU A 142 2.31 -14.45 -5.49
CA LEU A 142 0.91 -14.42 -5.11
C LEU A 142 0.35 -13.02 -5.30
N ARG A 143 -0.97 -12.95 -5.49
CA ARG A 143 -1.68 -11.69 -5.71
C ARG A 143 -2.77 -11.51 -4.68
N GLY A 144 -3.06 -10.26 -4.34
CA GLY A 144 -4.14 -9.88 -3.44
C GLY A 144 -3.69 -9.82 -1.99
N TYR A 145 -4.05 -8.71 -1.33
CA TYR A 145 -3.61 -8.39 0.03
C TYR A 145 -3.99 -9.45 1.07
N THR A 146 -5.05 -10.24 0.85
CA THR A 146 -5.39 -11.33 1.77
C THR A 146 -4.47 -12.54 1.66
N ASN A 147 -3.93 -12.81 0.48
CA ASN A 147 -2.93 -13.87 0.33
C ASN A 147 -1.60 -13.42 0.95
N VAL A 148 -1.26 -12.13 0.84
CA VAL A 148 -0.13 -11.52 1.55
C VAL A 148 -0.31 -11.60 3.07
N ALA A 149 -1.49 -11.23 3.57
CA ALA A 149 -1.84 -11.33 4.98
C ALA A 149 -1.85 -12.77 5.50
N GLY A 150 -2.26 -13.73 4.65
CA GLY A 150 -2.29 -15.15 4.98
C GLY A 150 -0.90 -15.78 5.21
N LEU A 151 0.18 -15.12 4.79
CA LEU A 151 1.55 -15.53 5.11
C LEU A 151 2.00 -15.10 6.52
N GLN A 152 1.29 -14.19 7.16
CA GLN A 152 1.71 -13.62 8.44
C GLN A 152 1.44 -14.57 9.60
N SER A 153 2.27 -14.46 10.63
CA SER A 153 2.13 -15.26 11.85
C SER A 153 0.75 -15.05 12.49
N GLY A 154 0.15 -16.15 12.94
CA GLY A 154 -1.18 -16.12 13.57
C GLY A 154 -2.35 -15.93 12.59
N VAL A 155 -2.09 -15.95 11.27
CA VAL A 155 -3.14 -15.91 10.24
C VAL A 155 -3.24 -17.27 9.55
N VAL A 156 -4.45 -17.78 9.43
CA VAL A 156 -4.76 -19.00 8.67
C VAL A 156 -5.73 -18.64 7.56
N GLN A 157 -5.43 -19.06 6.33
CA GLN A 157 -6.31 -18.84 5.19
C GLN A 157 -6.92 -20.15 4.70
N VAL A 158 -8.25 -20.23 4.64
CA VAL A 158 -8.98 -21.38 4.10
C VAL A 158 -10.02 -20.89 3.10
N GLY A 159 -9.95 -21.36 1.85
CA GLY A 159 -10.92 -21.00 0.81
C GLY A 159 -10.99 -19.49 0.50
N GLY A 160 -9.91 -18.75 0.74
CA GLY A 160 -9.86 -17.29 0.56
C GLY A 160 -10.27 -16.47 1.79
N THR A 161 -10.77 -17.13 2.84
CA THR A 161 -11.18 -16.52 4.10
C THR A 161 -10.04 -16.55 5.11
N LEU A 162 -9.83 -15.44 5.82
CA LEU A 162 -8.81 -15.33 6.86
C LEU A 162 -9.38 -15.59 8.25
N PHE A 163 -8.62 -16.32 9.06
CA PHE A 163 -8.85 -16.56 10.48
C PHE A 163 -7.61 -16.07 11.21
N VAL A 164 -7.76 -15.05 12.06
CA VAL A 164 -6.64 -14.47 12.81
C VAL A 164 -6.74 -14.94 14.26
N ARG A 165 -5.65 -15.52 14.77
CA ARG A 165 -5.55 -16.08 16.14
C ARG A 165 -6.74 -16.96 16.56
N GLY A 166 -7.30 -17.73 15.61
CA GLY A 166 -8.43 -18.63 15.85
C GLY A 166 -9.80 -17.95 15.96
N GLY A 167 -9.88 -16.63 15.76
CA GLY A 167 -11.14 -15.89 15.70
C GLY A 167 -11.94 -16.17 14.44
N ARG A 168 -13.19 -15.69 14.42
CA ARG A 168 -14.10 -15.89 13.30
C ARG A 168 -13.79 -14.94 12.13
N PRO A 169 -14.17 -15.29 10.89
CA PRO A 169 -13.98 -14.41 9.74
C PRO A 169 -14.62 -13.02 9.91
N GLU A 170 -15.79 -12.96 10.55
CA GLU A 170 -16.54 -11.72 10.80
C GLU A 170 -15.84 -10.80 11.82
N GLU A 171 -14.86 -11.33 12.55
CA GLU A 171 -14.09 -10.60 13.56
C GLU A 171 -12.79 -10.01 12.97
N VAL A 172 -12.50 -10.29 11.69
CA VAL A 172 -11.38 -9.73 10.95
C VAL A 172 -11.87 -8.52 10.16
N GLN A 173 -11.34 -7.34 10.49
CA GLN A 173 -11.68 -6.11 9.78
C GLN A 173 -10.63 -5.78 8.72
N PHE A 174 -11.11 -5.42 7.54
CA PHE A 174 -10.32 -5.05 6.37
C PHE A 174 -10.53 -3.58 6.10
N TYR A 175 -9.44 -2.85 5.96
CA TYR A 175 -9.44 -1.44 5.65
C TYR A 175 -8.57 -1.21 4.42
N VAL A 176 -9.05 -0.38 3.50
CA VAL A 176 -8.29 0.10 2.37
C VAL A 176 -8.26 1.61 2.48
N ASP A 177 -7.07 2.17 2.58
CA ASP A 177 -6.85 3.59 2.82
C ASP A 177 -7.64 4.13 4.04
N GLY A 178 -7.75 3.32 5.10
CA GLY A 178 -8.52 3.68 6.31
C GLY A 178 -10.05 3.54 6.18
N VAL A 179 -10.56 3.16 5.00
CA VAL A 179 -11.99 2.91 4.78
C VAL A 179 -12.30 1.43 4.93
N SER A 180 -13.26 1.09 5.79
CA SER A 180 -13.67 -0.30 6.00
C SER A 180 -14.22 -0.90 4.70
N GLN A 181 -13.72 -2.09 4.36
CA GLN A 181 -14.18 -2.91 3.25
C GLN A 181 -15.13 -4.01 3.72
N ASN A 182 -15.45 -4.10 5.01
CA ASN A 182 -16.38 -5.11 5.50
C ASN A 182 -17.81 -4.68 5.17
N ASN A 183 -18.60 -5.62 4.66
CA ASN A 183 -20.02 -5.38 4.42
C ASN A 183 -20.73 -5.19 5.77
N PRO A 184 -21.44 -4.06 5.99
CA PRO A 184 -22.01 -3.73 7.29
C PRO A 184 -23.12 -4.70 7.74
N PHE A 185 -23.70 -5.48 6.83
CA PHE A 185 -24.76 -6.44 7.14
C PHE A 185 -24.22 -7.80 7.62
N ASN A 186 -23.20 -8.35 6.95
CA ASN A 186 -22.69 -9.70 7.24
C ASN A 186 -21.22 -9.74 7.65
N GLN A 187 -20.55 -8.60 7.76
CA GLN A 187 -19.14 -8.44 8.13
C GLN A 187 -18.13 -9.16 7.23
N ASN A 188 -18.56 -9.70 6.09
CA ASN A 188 -17.65 -10.28 5.13
C ASN A 188 -16.91 -9.19 4.36
N ARG A 189 -15.65 -9.46 4.00
CA ARG A 189 -14.86 -8.60 3.14
C ARG A 189 -15.56 -8.37 1.79
N ALA A 190 -15.74 -7.11 1.43
CA ALA A 190 -16.30 -6.65 0.17
C ALA A 190 -15.31 -5.68 -0.49
N GLY A 191 -14.65 -6.12 -1.56
CA GLY A 191 -13.71 -5.29 -2.32
C GLY A 191 -12.37 -5.97 -2.56
N GLU A 192 -11.74 -5.54 -3.65
CA GLU A 192 -10.41 -5.96 -4.04
C GLU A 192 -9.58 -4.73 -4.39
N VAL A 193 -8.27 -4.84 -4.19
CA VAL A 193 -7.30 -3.81 -4.55
C VAL A 193 -6.37 -4.39 -5.60
N ILE A 194 -6.08 -3.60 -6.63
CA ILE A 194 -5.15 -3.99 -7.68
C ILE A 194 -3.76 -4.18 -7.05
N ASN A 195 -3.11 -5.30 -7.33
CA ASN A 195 -1.88 -5.71 -6.63
C ASN A 195 -0.75 -4.69 -6.78
N ASN A 196 -0.57 -4.11 -7.97
CA ASN A 196 0.47 -3.12 -8.26
C ASN A 196 0.21 -1.74 -7.61
N SER A 197 -1.02 -1.51 -7.13
CA SER A 197 -1.44 -0.30 -6.42
C SER A 197 -1.23 -0.37 -4.92
N ILE A 198 -0.79 -1.50 -4.38
CA ILE A 198 -0.56 -1.65 -2.94
C ILE A 198 0.81 -1.07 -2.60
N GLU A 199 0.82 -0.14 -1.65
CA GLU A 199 2.05 0.40 -1.04
C GLU A 199 2.47 -0.46 0.17
N GLU A 200 1.50 -0.84 1.00
CA GLU A 200 1.74 -1.56 2.25
C GLU A 200 0.52 -2.41 2.62
N VAL A 201 0.75 -3.63 3.09
CA VAL A 201 -0.22 -4.44 3.83
C VAL A 201 0.25 -4.57 5.27
N GLN A 202 -0.52 -4.02 6.19
CA GLN A 202 -0.28 -4.10 7.61
C GLN A 202 -1.29 -5.07 8.26
N VAL A 203 -0.78 -6.04 9.01
CA VAL A 203 -1.56 -7.05 9.72
C VAL A 203 -1.35 -6.88 11.21
N GLN A 204 -2.44 -6.59 11.92
CA GLN A 204 -2.45 -6.48 13.37
C GLN A 204 -3.26 -7.64 13.95
N THR A 205 -2.64 -8.45 14.81
CA THR A 205 -3.26 -9.68 15.34
C THR A 205 -3.78 -9.53 16.77
N GLY A 206 -3.70 -8.34 17.36
CA GLY A 206 -4.29 -8.00 18.66
C GLY A 206 -3.77 -6.68 19.21
N GLY A 207 -4.27 -6.25 20.37
CA GLY A 207 -3.77 -5.05 21.06
C GLY A 207 -4.01 -3.72 20.32
N PHE A 208 -4.89 -3.72 19.32
CA PHE A 208 -5.29 -2.53 18.57
C PHE A 208 -6.35 -1.71 19.33
N ASN A 209 -6.48 -0.43 18.98
CA ASN A 209 -7.33 0.52 19.68
C ASN A 209 -8.83 0.24 19.50
N ALA A 210 -9.65 0.71 20.45
CA ALA A 210 -11.12 0.55 20.42
C ALA A 210 -11.84 1.35 19.32
N GLU A 211 -11.11 2.14 18.51
CA GLU A 211 -11.66 2.85 17.35
C GLU A 211 -12.10 1.91 16.23
N TYR A 212 -11.53 0.70 16.19
CA TYR A 212 -11.85 -0.32 15.21
C TYR A 212 -13.02 -1.18 15.70
N GLY A 213 -14.24 -0.73 15.40
CA GLY A 213 -15.45 -1.50 15.68
C GLY A 213 -15.45 -2.86 14.98
N PHE A 214 -16.04 -3.88 15.60
CA PHE A 214 -16.16 -5.26 15.09
C PHE A 214 -14.82 -6.01 14.86
N ALA A 215 -13.67 -5.37 15.04
CA ALA A 215 -12.37 -6.03 15.04
C ALA A 215 -12.16 -6.76 16.38
N ASN A 216 -12.45 -8.06 16.46
CA ASN A 216 -12.19 -8.85 17.67
C ASN A 216 -11.00 -9.81 17.50
N SER A 217 -10.61 -10.14 16.26
CA SER A 217 -9.58 -11.14 15.99
C SER A 217 -8.37 -10.57 15.25
N GLY A 218 -8.57 -9.65 14.30
CA GLY A 218 -7.48 -9.03 13.58
C GLY A 218 -7.91 -7.85 12.71
N ILE A 219 -6.94 -7.02 12.37
CA ILE A 219 -7.10 -5.89 11.46
C ILE A 219 -6.10 -6.04 10.33
N ILE A 220 -6.60 -5.97 9.10
CA ILE A 220 -5.81 -5.93 7.87
C ILE A 220 -5.98 -4.53 7.27
N GLN A 221 -4.93 -3.73 7.32
CA GLN A 221 -4.87 -2.39 6.74
C GLN A 221 -4.10 -2.47 5.43
N VAL A 222 -4.69 -1.97 4.35
CA VAL A 222 -4.06 -1.88 3.04
C VAL A 222 -3.94 -0.42 2.68
N THR A 223 -2.70 0.04 2.47
CA THR A 223 -2.44 1.40 1.99
C THR A 223 -2.11 1.34 0.51
N THR A 224 -2.77 2.18 -0.30
CA THR A 224 -2.48 2.28 -1.73
C THR A 224 -1.39 3.31 -2.03
N LYS A 225 -0.65 3.09 -3.12
CA LYS A 225 0.38 4.00 -3.64
C LYS A 225 -0.21 5.39 -3.88
N THR A 226 0.58 6.43 -3.66
CA THR A 226 0.15 7.83 -3.85
C THR A 226 0.90 8.52 -5.00
N GLY A 227 0.43 9.70 -5.41
CA GLY A 227 1.06 10.45 -6.48
C GLY A 227 2.44 10.99 -6.10
N GLY A 228 3.45 10.67 -6.92
CA GLY A 228 4.83 11.16 -6.76
C GLY A 228 5.06 12.57 -7.32
N ALA A 229 6.24 13.13 -7.05
CA ALA A 229 6.67 14.41 -7.63
C ALA A 229 6.99 14.31 -9.13
N ASN A 230 7.32 13.12 -9.61
CA ASN A 230 7.62 12.81 -10.99
C ASN A 230 6.52 11.93 -11.59
N TYR A 231 6.34 12.01 -12.90
CA TYR A 231 5.45 11.09 -13.60
C TYR A 231 6.05 9.68 -13.63
N ALA A 232 5.25 8.68 -13.29
CA ALA A 232 5.61 7.28 -13.39
C ALA A 232 4.47 6.48 -14.02
N VAL A 233 4.83 5.46 -14.79
CA VAL A 233 3.90 4.55 -15.45
C VAL A 233 4.35 3.12 -15.16
N ASN A 234 3.39 2.28 -14.79
CA ASN A 234 3.59 0.86 -14.55
C ASN A 234 2.52 0.08 -15.33
N GLY A 235 2.89 -1.06 -15.88
CA GLY A 235 1.95 -1.97 -16.51
C GLY A 235 2.40 -3.40 -16.39
N GLU A 236 1.45 -4.30 -16.19
CA GLU A 236 1.67 -5.73 -16.08
C GLU A 236 0.65 -6.45 -16.95
N PHE A 237 1.11 -7.47 -17.67
CA PHE A 237 0.25 -8.37 -18.41
C PHE A 237 0.64 -9.80 -18.11
N ILE A 238 -0.33 -10.57 -17.60
CA ILE A 238 -0.17 -11.99 -17.28
C ILE A 238 -1.17 -12.74 -18.17
N THR A 239 -0.66 -13.68 -18.97
CA THR A 239 -1.50 -14.56 -19.76
C THR A 239 -0.99 -16.00 -19.67
N ASP A 240 -1.90 -16.97 -19.76
CA ASP A 240 -1.56 -18.38 -20.01
C ASP A 240 -2.07 -18.88 -21.38
N GLU A 241 -2.54 -17.98 -22.26
CA GLU A 241 -3.13 -18.35 -23.55
C GLU A 241 -2.13 -18.95 -24.54
N PHE A 242 -0.83 -18.86 -24.25
CA PHE A 242 0.19 -19.59 -25.02
C PHE A 242 0.17 -21.10 -24.73
N LEU A 243 -0.55 -21.55 -23.70
CA LEU A 243 -0.76 -22.96 -23.38
C LEU A 243 -2.05 -23.49 -24.01
N SER A 244 -2.04 -24.76 -24.42
CA SER A 244 -3.27 -25.41 -24.91
C SER A 244 -4.23 -25.70 -23.76
N LYS A 245 -5.51 -25.37 -23.97
CA LYS A 245 -6.60 -25.68 -23.01
C LYS A 245 -6.99 -27.16 -23.03
N SER A 246 -6.65 -27.86 -24.11
CA SER A 246 -7.09 -29.24 -24.36
C SER A 246 -5.98 -30.26 -24.14
N ASP A 247 -4.73 -29.88 -24.45
CA ASP A 247 -3.56 -30.73 -24.40
C ASP A 247 -2.50 -30.09 -23.52
N LYS A 248 -1.70 -30.90 -22.82
CA LYS A 248 -0.60 -30.37 -22.02
C LYS A 248 0.49 -29.82 -22.94
N THR A 249 0.77 -28.54 -22.80
CA THR A 249 1.92 -27.85 -23.42
C THR A 249 2.85 -27.42 -22.28
N LEU A 250 4.15 -27.70 -22.38
CA LEU A 250 5.11 -27.40 -21.30
C LEU A 250 4.72 -28.00 -19.92
N GLY A 251 4.00 -29.12 -19.92
CA GLY A 251 3.55 -29.80 -18.70
C GLY A 251 2.29 -29.22 -18.05
N ALA A 252 1.70 -28.16 -18.60
CA ALA A 252 0.52 -27.48 -18.07
C ALA A 252 -0.59 -27.31 -19.13
N TYR A 253 -1.82 -27.10 -18.66
CA TYR A 253 -2.94 -26.65 -19.50
C TYR A 253 -3.07 -25.12 -19.41
N GLY A 254 -3.54 -24.48 -20.47
CA GLY A 254 -4.03 -23.11 -20.40
C GLY A 254 -5.38 -23.09 -19.70
N TYR A 255 -5.56 -22.21 -18.72
CA TYR A 255 -6.82 -21.99 -18.01
C TYR A 255 -7.55 -20.72 -18.51
N GLY A 256 -7.01 -20.05 -19.53
CA GLY A 256 -7.57 -18.81 -20.07
C GLY A 256 -7.48 -17.69 -19.05
N TYR A 257 -6.36 -17.60 -18.33
CA TYR A 257 -6.07 -16.56 -17.37
C TYR A 257 -5.43 -15.39 -18.10
N ASN A 258 -6.15 -14.27 -18.24
CA ASN A 258 -5.64 -13.04 -18.81
C ASN A 258 -5.86 -11.90 -17.83
N LEU A 259 -4.79 -11.25 -17.40
CA LEU A 259 -4.83 -10.11 -16.50
C LEU A 259 -3.96 -9.00 -17.09
N GLY A 260 -4.56 -7.86 -17.38
CA GLY A 260 -3.82 -6.65 -17.71
C GLY A 260 -4.07 -5.61 -16.64
N ASN A 261 -3.01 -4.98 -16.12
CA ASN A 261 -3.14 -3.76 -15.34
C ASN A 261 -2.24 -2.66 -15.87
N PHE A 262 -2.66 -1.44 -15.58
CA PHE A 262 -1.97 -0.23 -15.94
C PHE A 262 -2.15 0.78 -14.80
N ALA A 263 -1.06 1.41 -14.40
CA ALA A 263 -1.05 2.46 -13.40
C ALA A 263 -0.24 3.65 -13.88
N ILE A 264 -0.71 4.84 -13.53
CA ILE A 264 -0.05 6.11 -13.80
C ILE A 264 -0.09 6.99 -12.56
N SER A 265 1.02 7.65 -12.26
CA SER A 265 1.12 8.59 -11.16
C SER A 265 1.93 9.82 -11.55
N GLY A 266 1.74 10.91 -10.82
CA GLY A 266 2.53 12.13 -10.99
C GLY A 266 1.83 13.39 -10.51
N PRO A 267 2.45 14.56 -10.70
CA PRO A 267 1.82 15.84 -10.42
C PRO A 267 0.72 16.14 -11.44
N VAL A 268 -0.38 16.75 -11.00
CA VAL A 268 -1.38 17.28 -11.92
C VAL A 268 -0.78 18.47 -12.68
N PRO A 269 -0.89 18.53 -14.02
CA PRO A 269 -0.42 19.68 -14.80
C PRO A 269 -1.01 21.00 -14.31
N ASN A 270 -0.24 22.08 -14.43
CA ASN A 270 -0.70 23.47 -14.23
C ASN A 270 -1.20 23.83 -12.82
N VAL A 271 -0.88 23.04 -11.79
CA VAL A 271 -1.22 23.33 -10.38
C VAL A 271 -0.01 23.38 -9.44
N ASN A 272 1.16 23.76 -9.96
CA ASN A 272 2.40 23.98 -9.19
C ASN A 272 2.77 22.83 -8.23
N ASN A 273 2.59 21.57 -8.68
CA ASN A 273 2.84 20.35 -7.89
C ASN A 273 2.08 20.24 -6.56
N LYS A 274 1.06 21.08 -6.33
CA LYS A 274 0.21 21.04 -5.13
C LYS A 274 -0.80 19.90 -5.16
N VAL A 275 -1.12 19.39 -6.33
CA VAL A 275 -1.99 18.22 -6.47
C VAL A 275 -1.20 17.16 -7.22
N LYS A 276 -1.18 15.96 -6.67
CA LYS A 276 -0.59 14.77 -7.25
C LYS A 276 -1.68 13.71 -7.38
N PHE A 277 -1.55 12.82 -8.36
CA PHE A 277 -2.53 11.76 -8.60
C PHE A 277 -1.84 10.41 -8.70
N TYR A 278 -2.60 9.37 -8.36
CA TYR A 278 -2.32 7.99 -8.67
C TYR A 278 -3.60 7.37 -9.22
N LEU A 279 -3.53 6.70 -10.38
CA LEU A 279 -4.67 6.03 -10.99
C LEU A 279 -4.21 4.66 -11.48
N ALA A 280 -5.00 3.63 -11.20
CA ALA A 280 -4.77 2.28 -11.66
C ALA A 280 -6.06 1.63 -12.18
N LEU A 281 -5.91 0.83 -13.23
CA LEU A 281 -6.96 0.09 -13.90
C LEU A 281 -6.49 -1.34 -14.14
N GLU A 282 -7.34 -2.31 -13.85
CA GLU A 282 -7.09 -3.73 -14.08
C GLU A 282 -8.28 -4.35 -14.80
N ARG A 283 -7.98 -5.15 -15.83
CA ARG A 283 -8.95 -5.99 -16.54
C ARG A 283 -8.52 -7.44 -16.43
N GLY A 284 -9.40 -8.27 -15.89
CA GLY A 284 -9.28 -9.72 -15.88
C GLY A 284 -10.28 -10.37 -16.84
N ASP A 285 -9.82 -11.31 -17.66
CA ASP A 285 -10.65 -12.26 -18.40
C ASP A 285 -10.15 -13.66 -18.05
N PHE A 286 -10.98 -14.41 -17.31
CA PHE A 286 -10.66 -15.73 -16.77
C PHE A 286 -11.66 -16.73 -17.31
N ASP A 287 -11.25 -17.71 -18.10
CA ASP A 287 -12.16 -18.78 -18.52
C ASP A 287 -12.45 -19.78 -17.40
N ASP A 288 -11.55 -19.86 -16.41
CA ASP A 288 -11.72 -20.62 -15.17
C ASP A 288 -11.43 -19.71 -13.96
N ARG A 289 -12.49 -19.12 -13.38
CA ARG A 289 -12.43 -18.18 -12.25
C ARG A 289 -11.68 -18.76 -11.05
N THR A 290 -11.78 -20.07 -10.84
CA THR A 290 -11.12 -20.81 -9.76
C THR A 290 -10.41 -21.99 -10.38
N ARG A 291 -9.16 -21.77 -10.81
CA ARG A 291 -8.33 -22.76 -11.49
C ARG A 291 -8.53 -24.16 -10.91
N SER A 292 -9.17 -25.02 -11.68
CA SER A 292 -9.33 -26.43 -11.33
C SER A 292 -7.96 -27.08 -11.20
N ALA A 293 -7.71 -27.78 -10.10
CA ALA A 293 -6.48 -28.56 -9.92
C ALA A 293 -6.55 -29.95 -10.57
N GLY A 294 -7.66 -30.29 -11.26
CA GLY A 294 -7.93 -31.66 -11.71
C GLY A 294 -8.72 -31.78 -13.01
N VAL A 295 -8.85 -33.02 -13.47
CA VAL A 295 -9.72 -33.37 -14.59
C VAL A 295 -11.18 -33.28 -14.17
N HIS A 296 -12.04 -32.83 -15.08
CA HIS A 296 -13.48 -32.69 -14.85
C HIS A 296 -14.26 -33.51 -15.90
N PRO A 297 -15.47 -34.00 -15.58
CA PRO A 297 -16.29 -34.72 -16.54
C PRO A 297 -16.75 -33.77 -17.67
N VAL A 298 -16.84 -34.31 -18.89
CA VAL A 298 -17.32 -33.59 -20.08
C VAL A 298 -18.42 -34.36 -20.84
N GLY A 299 -18.66 -35.62 -20.49
CA GLY A 299 -19.71 -36.42 -21.09
C GLY A 299 -19.65 -37.89 -20.70
N ILE A 300 -20.50 -38.71 -21.32
CA ILE A 300 -20.51 -40.17 -21.18
C ILE A 300 -20.22 -40.75 -22.57
N GLY A 301 -19.25 -41.68 -22.63
CA GLY A 301 -18.86 -42.37 -23.85
C GLY A 301 -19.90 -43.40 -24.30
N PRO A 302 -19.78 -43.90 -25.55
CA PRO A 302 -20.67 -44.94 -26.08
C PRO A 302 -20.66 -46.24 -25.27
N ASP A 303 -19.62 -46.46 -24.47
CA ASP A 303 -19.38 -47.57 -23.55
C ASP A 303 -19.96 -47.33 -22.14
N GLY A 304 -20.59 -46.18 -21.89
CA GLY A 304 -21.13 -45.79 -20.59
C GLY A 304 -20.10 -45.20 -19.62
N ASN A 305 -18.84 -45.07 -20.01
CA ASN A 305 -17.79 -44.50 -19.15
C ASN A 305 -17.83 -42.96 -19.16
N VAL A 306 -17.52 -42.33 -18.02
CA VAL A 306 -17.42 -40.87 -17.93
C VAL A 306 -16.15 -40.39 -18.63
N ILE A 307 -16.32 -39.56 -19.67
CA ILE A 307 -15.22 -38.89 -20.34
C ILE A 307 -14.82 -37.70 -19.49
N THR A 308 -13.54 -37.62 -19.13
CA THR A 308 -12.97 -36.49 -18.37
C THR A 308 -11.96 -35.71 -19.20
N ARG A 309 -11.78 -34.43 -18.87
CA ARG A 309 -10.83 -33.53 -19.52
C ARG A 309 -10.09 -32.69 -18.48
N GLY A 310 -8.81 -32.42 -18.70
CA GLY A 310 -8.08 -31.39 -17.97
C GLY A 310 -8.27 -30.02 -18.61
N GLY A 311 -7.94 -28.96 -17.88
CA GLY A 311 -8.09 -27.58 -18.34
C GLY A 311 -9.26 -26.85 -17.68
N PRO A 312 -9.71 -25.73 -18.28
CA PRO A 312 -10.66 -24.83 -17.65
C PRO A 312 -12.05 -25.46 -17.57
N LEU A 313 -12.72 -25.29 -16.43
CA LEU A 313 -14.08 -25.75 -16.25
C LEU A 313 -15.04 -25.04 -17.24
N PRO A 314 -15.90 -25.79 -17.96
CA PRO A 314 -16.92 -25.21 -18.81
C PRO A 314 -17.79 -24.26 -17.99
N VAL A 315 -18.16 -23.11 -18.57
CA VAL A 315 -19.01 -22.07 -17.96
C VAL A 315 -18.52 -21.50 -16.62
N ASN A 316 -17.28 -21.75 -16.19
CA ASN A 316 -16.69 -21.14 -15.00
C ASN A 316 -15.89 -19.86 -15.32
N ASN A 317 -16.43 -18.99 -16.17
CA ASN A 317 -15.70 -17.79 -16.57
C ASN A 317 -15.98 -16.57 -15.66
N LEU A 318 -15.05 -15.63 -15.65
CA LEU A 318 -15.16 -14.34 -14.99
C LEU A 318 -14.48 -13.27 -15.82
N ARG A 319 -15.24 -12.22 -16.15
CA ARG A 319 -14.68 -10.96 -16.64
C ARG A 319 -14.84 -9.91 -15.56
N ARG A 320 -13.75 -9.22 -15.26
CA ARG A 320 -13.72 -8.23 -14.19
C ARG A 320 -12.97 -6.99 -14.62
N TRP A 321 -13.49 -5.85 -14.18
CA TRP A 321 -12.78 -4.58 -14.18
C TRP A 321 -12.62 -4.11 -12.74
N ASN A 322 -11.40 -3.77 -12.37
CA ASN A 322 -11.08 -3.11 -11.12
C ASN A 322 -10.43 -1.78 -11.44
N TRP A 323 -10.69 -0.79 -10.62
CA TRP A 323 -10.02 0.50 -10.69
C TRP A 323 -9.85 1.01 -9.26
N ASN A 324 -8.74 1.67 -9.02
CA ASN A 324 -8.52 2.40 -7.78
C ASN A 324 -7.63 3.60 -8.10
N GLY A 325 -7.77 4.65 -7.31
CA GLY A 325 -6.98 5.84 -7.53
C GLY A 325 -7.14 6.80 -6.38
N ASN A 326 -6.21 7.73 -6.28
CA ASN A 326 -6.29 8.77 -5.28
C ASN A 326 -5.68 10.06 -5.80
N PHE A 327 -6.14 11.16 -5.21
CA PHE A 327 -5.54 12.47 -5.32
C PHE A 327 -4.92 12.84 -3.98
N THR A 328 -3.69 13.33 -4.05
CA THR A 328 -2.95 13.86 -2.91
C THR A 328 -2.85 15.36 -3.08
N ILE A 329 -3.46 16.11 -2.18
CA ILE A 329 -3.48 17.57 -2.18
C ILE A 329 -2.55 18.06 -1.07
N ASP A 330 -1.55 18.85 -1.43
CA ASP A 330 -0.57 19.46 -0.54
C ASP A 330 -0.91 20.95 -0.34
N LEU A 331 -1.55 21.24 0.81
CA LEU A 331 -1.94 22.57 1.27
C LEU A 331 -1.17 22.91 2.55
N ARG A 332 0.14 23.21 2.44
CA ARG A 332 1.01 23.62 3.57
C ARG A 332 0.26 24.29 4.74
N PRO A 333 0.23 23.72 5.96
CA PRO A 333 0.92 22.51 6.43
C PRO A 333 0.09 21.20 6.34
N LEU A 334 -1.07 21.22 5.66
CA LEU A 334 -2.01 20.11 5.61
C LEU A 334 -1.87 19.32 4.30
N GLN A 335 -1.79 18.00 4.40
CA GLN A 335 -1.82 17.10 3.26
C GLN A 335 -3.07 16.22 3.34
N PHE A 336 -3.77 16.09 2.22
CA PHE A 336 -5.02 15.31 2.14
C PHE A 336 -4.89 14.25 1.06
N LYS A 337 -5.32 13.02 1.37
CA LYS A 337 -5.51 11.93 0.42
C LYS A 337 -7.02 11.72 0.23
N ILE A 338 -7.46 11.66 -1.03
CA ILE A 338 -8.84 11.36 -1.41
C ILE A 338 -8.78 10.22 -2.42
N GLY A 339 -9.40 9.08 -2.12
CA GLY A 339 -9.40 7.89 -2.97
C GLY A 339 -10.68 7.09 -2.82
#